data_AF-A0A9C9FWI9-F1
#
_entry.id   AF-A0A9C9FWI9-F1
#
_cell.length_a   1.000
_cell.length_b   1.000
_cell.length_c   1.000
_cell.angle_alpha   90.00
_cell.angle_beta   90.00
_cell.angle_gamma   90.00
#
_symmetry.space_group_name_H-M   'P 1'
#
loop_
_entity.id
_entity.type
_entity.pdbx_description
1 polymer ?
#
loop_
_entity_poly.entity_id
_entity_poly.type
_entity_poly.pdbx_seq_one_letter_code
_entity_poly.pdbx_strand_id
1 'polypeptide(L)'
;MSRKTSKQGGRTANLNLSRLGRETVILVTIGIAVYLLLALLTYSRHDRSFSTTGRDLTSSNFSGPIGAWFADIAFMFVGSFAYLFPVLVVTAGLLIYRRKPKQWSYSERLRVAAGFIFIFIAGSGLEHLHYA
;
A
#
# COMPACT_ATOMS: atom_id res chain seq x y z
N MET A 1 -48.33 20.62 8.43
CA MET A 1 -47.04 21.09 7.84
C MET A 1 -45.83 20.47 8.59
N SER A 2 -45.75 19.14 8.78
CA SER A 2 -44.74 18.49 9.65
C SER A 2 -44.28 17.13 9.09
N ARG A 3 -43.45 17.13 8.04
CA ARG A 3 -42.83 15.89 7.48
C ARG A 3 -41.39 16.09 6.98
N LYS A 4 -40.81 17.29 7.09
CA LYS A 4 -39.47 17.60 6.52
C LYS A 4 -38.29 17.33 7.47
N THR A 5 -38.53 17.24 8.78
CA THR A 5 -37.47 17.14 9.79
C THR A 5 -36.81 15.75 9.87
N SER A 6 -37.54 14.65 9.70
CA SER A 6 -36.95 13.29 9.78
C SER A 6 -36.06 12.94 8.57
N LYS A 7 -36.42 13.42 7.37
CA LYS A 7 -35.66 13.18 6.13
C LYS A 7 -34.36 13.98 6.05
N GLN A 8 -34.27 15.11 6.75
CA GLN A 8 -33.05 15.92 6.85
C GLN A 8 -32.04 15.31 7.82
N GLY A 9 -32.47 14.85 9.01
CA GLY A 9 -31.60 14.21 10.00
C GLY A 9 -30.94 12.92 9.51
N GLY A 10 -31.66 12.10 8.72
CA GLY A 10 -31.08 10.92 8.10
C GLY A 10 -30.03 11.25 7.03
N ARG A 11 -30.22 12.32 6.24
CA ARG A 11 -29.27 12.72 5.19
C ARG A 11 -27.98 13.30 5.76
N THR A 12 -28.05 14.09 6.83
CA THR A 12 -26.87 14.65 7.49
C THR A 12 -26.02 13.56 8.16
N ALA A 13 -26.66 12.60 8.84
CA ALA A 13 -25.96 11.45 9.43
C ALA A 13 -25.22 10.61 8.37
N ASN A 14 -25.86 10.30 7.24
CA ASN A 14 -25.24 9.54 6.15
C ASN A 14 -24.07 10.29 5.48
N LEU A 15 -24.17 11.62 5.35
CA LEU A 15 -23.08 12.45 4.82
C LEU A 15 -21.88 12.49 5.78
N ASN A 16 -22.12 12.49 7.09
CA ASN A 16 -21.06 12.46 8.09
C ASN A 16 -20.35 11.10 8.13
N LEU A 17 -21.08 9.97 8.13
CA LEU A 17 -20.49 8.63 8.10
C LEU A 17 -19.64 8.39 6.83
N SER A 18 -20.12 8.83 5.68
CA SER A 18 -19.38 8.68 4.42
C SER A 18 -18.13 9.57 4.33
N ARG A 19 -18.14 10.73 5.00
CA ARG A 19 -16.94 11.58 5.15
C ARG A 19 -15.93 10.93 6.09
N LEU A 20 -16.38 10.50 7.28
CA LEU A 20 -15.55 9.81 8.27
C LEU A 20 -14.85 8.58 7.68
N GLY A 21 -15.58 7.74 6.93
CA GLY A 21 -14.99 6.58 6.27
C GLY A 21 -13.90 6.95 5.25
N ARG A 22 -14.10 8.03 4.48
CA ARG A 22 -13.10 8.51 3.50
C ARG A 22 -11.85 9.09 4.15
N GLU A 23 -12.01 9.82 5.26
CA GLU A 23 -10.89 10.36 6.03
C GLU A 23 -10.05 9.24 6.65
N THR A 24 -10.69 8.26 7.28
CA THR A 24 -10.00 7.09 7.84
C THR A 24 -9.22 6.33 6.78
N VAL A 25 -9.79 6.12 5.59
CA VAL A 25 -9.09 5.42 4.50
C VAL A 25 -7.82 6.17 4.08
N ILE A 26 -7.84 7.49 3.95
CA ILE A 26 -6.61 8.25 3.63
C ILE A 26 -5.59 8.10 4.74
N LEU A 27 -6.01 8.31 6.00
CA LEU A 27 -5.08 8.29 7.13
C LEU A 27 -4.39 6.94 7.27
N VAL A 28 -5.16 5.86 7.15
CA VAL A 28 -4.62 4.49 7.14
C VAL A 28 -3.70 4.29 5.94
N THR A 29 -4.08 4.76 4.75
CA THR A 29 -3.24 4.61 3.56
C THR A 29 -1.90 5.35 3.70
N ILE A 30 -1.91 6.58 4.23
CA ILE A 30 -0.69 7.34 4.50
C ILE A 30 0.14 6.63 5.57
N GLY A 31 -0.48 6.14 6.65
CA GLY A 31 0.20 5.39 7.70
C GLY A 31 0.91 4.14 7.16
N ILE A 32 0.23 3.37 6.32
CA ILE A 32 0.82 2.20 5.64
C ILE A 32 1.98 2.64 4.73
N ALA A 33 1.80 3.69 3.93
CA ALA A 33 2.85 4.16 3.03
C ALA A 33 4.11 4.60 3.79
N VAL A 34 3.95 5.32 4.90
CA VAL A 34 5.07 5.74 5.76
C VAL A 34 5.74 4.53 6.40
N TYR A 35 4.97 3.57 6.91
CA TYR A 35 5.50 2.33 7.48
C TYR A 35 6.34 1.53 6.46
N LEU A 36 5.83 1.41 5.22
CA LEU A 36 6.55 0.76 4.13
C LEU A 36 7.82 1.52 3.73
N LEU A 37 7.74 2.85 3.64
CA LEU A 37 8.89 3.68 3.32
C LEU A 37 9.98 3.54 4.38
N LEU A 38 9.62 3.57 5.67
CA LEU A 38 10.55 3.32 6.76
C LEU A 38 11.16 1.92 6.66
N ALA A 39 10.34 0.89 6.41
CA ALA A 39 10.83 -0.47 6.26
C ALA A 39 11.86 -0.61 5.12
N LEU A 40 11.63 0.09 4.00
CA LEU A 40 12.51 0.10 2.83
C LEU A 40 13.79 0.92 3.07
N LEU A 41 13.67 2.10 3.67
CA LEU A 41 14.82 2.99 3.94
C LEU A 41 15.76 2.42 4.99
N THR A 42 15.23 1.71 5.98
CA THR A 42 16.02 1.14 7.08
C THR A 42 16.28 -0.35 6.88
N TYR A 43 16.21 -0.84 5.64
CA TYR A 43 16.53 -2.21 5.31
C TYR A 43 18.05 -2.46 5.43
N SER A 44 18.43 -3.50 6.16
CA SER A 44 19.80 -3.99 6.27
C SER A 44 19.88 -5.46 5.86
N ARG A 45 20.89 -5.82 5.05
CA ARG A 45 21.17 -7.23 4.70
C ARG A 45 21.66 -8.07 5.88
N HIS A 46 21.86 -7.47 7.05
CA HIS A 46 22.20 -8.18 8.28
C HIS A 46 20.95 -8.53 9.11
N ASP A 47 19.80 -7.95 8.76
CA ASP A 47 18.54 -8.26 9.42
C ASP A 47 18.08 -9.68 9.06
N ARG A 48 17.39 -10.31 10.01
CA ARG A 48 16.76 -11.60 9.76
C ARG A 48 15.55 -11.41 8.84
N SER A 49 15.69 -11.89 7.61
CA SER A 49 14.71 -11.74 6.55
C SER A 49 14.43 -13.07 5.84
N PHE A 50 13.62 -13.07 4.78
CA PHE A 50 13.29 -14.29 4.05
C PHE A 50 14.51 -14.90 3.34
N SER A 51 15.33 -14.06 2.71
CA SER A 51 16.54 -14.46 1.99
C SER A 51 17.78 -14.51 2.89
N THR A 52 17.79 -13.73 3.98
CA THR A 52 18.93 -13.63 4.90
C THR A 52 18.62 -14.36 6.19
N THR A 53 19.37 -15.44 6.45
CA THR A 53 19.41 -16.08 7.78
C THR A 53 20.18 -15.16 8.73
N GLY A 54 19.52 -14.08 9.19
CA GLY A 54 20.11 -13.07 10.07
C GLY A 54 20.74 -13.74 11.29
N ARG A 55 22.03 -13.46 11.51
CA ARG A 55 22.78 -14.00 12.65
C ARG A 55 22.33 -13.39 13.98
N ASP A 56 21.79 -12.18 13.93
CA ASP A 56 21.32 -11.45 15.10
C ASP A 56 19.81 -11.60 15.30
N LEU A 57 19.40 -11.78 16.56
CA LEU A 57 17.99 -11.88 16.96
C LEU A 57 17.27 -10.51 16.95
N THR A 58 18.03 -9.43 16.84
CA THR A 58 17.51 -8.05 16.88
C THR A 58 17.52 -7.48 15.47
N SER A 59 16.33 -7.21 14.92
CA SER A 59 16.20 -6.51 13.64
C SER A 59 16.60 -5.05 13.81
N SER A 60 17.54 -4.58 13.01
CA SER A 60 17.96 -3.17 12.93
C SER A 60 16.94 -2.31 12.16
N ASN A 61 16.03 -2.96 11.41
CA ASN A 61 14.93 -2.28 10.76
C ASN A 61 13.97 -1.65 11.80
N PHE A 62 13.73 -0.35 11.67
CA PHE A 62 12.84 0.39 12.57
C PHE A 62 11.38 -0.08 12.49
N SER A 63 10.99 -0.67 11.36
CA SER A 63 9.68 -1.29 11.17
C SER A 63 9.59 -2.72 11.74
N GLY A 64 10.68 -3.21 12.35
CA GLY A 64 10.80 -4.52 12.98
C GLY A 64 10.96 -5.67 11.99
N PRO A 65 10.88 -6.92 12.48
CA PRO A 65 11.11 -8.12 11.66
C PRO A 65 10.16 -8.27 10.46
N ILE A 66 8.91 -7.83 10.62
CA ILE A 66 7.89 -7.88 9.56
C ILE A 66 8.26 -6.89 8.43
N GLY A 67 8.71 -5.68 8.80
CA GLY A 67 9.18 -4.68 7.85
C GLY A 67 10.44 -5.13 7.11
N ALA A 68 11.39 -5.75 7.83
CA ALA A 68 12.59 -6.33 7.23
C ALA A 68 12.26 -7.44 6.22
N TRP A 69 11.33 -8.33 6.55
CA TRP A 69 10.83 -9.36 5.64
C TRP A 69 10.20 -8.79 4.38
N PHE A 70 9.32 -7.79 4.53
CA PHE A 70 8.67 -7.17 3.38
C PHE A 70 9.69 -6.45 2.48
N ALA A 71 10.58 -5.65 3.07
CA ALA A 71 11.60 -4.92 2.33
C ALA A 71 12.53 -5.89 1.58
N ASP A 72 12.94 -6.99 2.21
CA ASP A 72 13.78 -8.02 1.60
C ASP A 72 13.13 -8.65 0.36
N ILE A 73 11.86 -9.05 0.48
CA ILE A 73 11.09 -9.59 -0.64
C ILE A 73 10.93 -8.52 -1.72
N ALA A 74 10.57 -7.28 -1.36
CA ALA A 74 10.39 -6.20 -2.31
C ALA A 74 11.70 -5.91 -3.09
N PHE A 75 12.83 -5.78 -2.41
CA PHE A 75 14.13 -5.61 -3.05
C PHE A 75 14.54 -6.83 -3.88
N MET A 76 14.22 -8.06 -3.45
CA MET A 76 14.53 -9.27 -4.22
C MET A 76 13.74 -9.36 -5.53
N PHE A 77 12.47 -8.94 -5.56
CA PHE A 77 11.63 -9.04 -6.76
C PHE A 77 11.78 -7.87 -7.73
N VAL A 78 11.95 -6.65 -7.21
CA VAL A 78 11.93 -5.42 -8.03
C VAL A 78 13.15 -4.52 -7.81
N GLY A 79 14.09 -4.89 -6.94
CA GLY A 79 15.29 -4.10 -6.67
C GLY A 79 14.96 -2.69 -6.15
N SER A 80 15.73 -1.70 -6.62
CA SER A 80 15.53 -0.28 -6.28
C SER A 80 14.15 0.28 -6.66
N PHE A 81 13.39 -0.39 -7.53
CA PHE A 81 12.01 0.00 -7.81
C PHE A 81 11.07 -0.25 -6.62
N ALA A 82 11.51 -0.94 -5.57
CA ALA A 82 10.73 -1.14 -4.35
C ALA A 82 10.29 0.20 -3.70
N TYR A 83 11.04 1.29 -3.88
CA TYR A 83 10.66 2.63 -3.42
C TYR A 83 9.41 3.20 -4.12
N LEU A 84 8.96 2.63 -5.23
CA LEU A 84 7.69 3.00 -5.86
C LEU A 84 6.48 2.46 -5.10
N PHE A 85 6.62 1.40 -4.28
CA PHE A 85 5.48 0.84 -3.54
C PHE A 85 4.80 1.85 -2.61
N PRO A 86 5.52 2.59 -1.74
CA PRO A 86 4.92 3.65 -0.94
C PRO A 86 4.18 4.70 -1.79
N VAL A 87 4.74 5.09 -2.93
CA VAL A 87 4.13 6.07 -3.85
C VAL A 87 2.84 5.50 -4.48
N LEU A 88 2.85 4.24 -4.89
CA LEU A 88 1.67 3.53 -5.42
C LEU A 88 0.56 3.43 -4.38
N VAL A 89 0.91 3.18 -3.11
CA VAL A 89 -0.06 3.14 -2.01
C VAL A 89 -0.70 4.51 -1.80
N VAL A 90 0.08 5.59 -1.73
CA VAL A 90 -0.44 6.96 -1.58
C VAL A 90 -1.33 7.35 -2.76
N THR A 91 -0.88 7.11 -3.99
CA THR A 91 -1.66 7.43 -5.20
C THR A 91 -2.97 6.65 -5.27
N ALA A 92 -2.96 5.36 -4.89
CA ALA A 92 -4.18 4.56 -4.78
C ALA A 92 -5.15 5.12 -3.72
N GLY A 93 -4.63 5.48 -2.53
CA GLY A 93 -5.40 6.12 -1.47
C GLY A 93 -6.05 7.43 -1.90
N LEU A 94 -5.29 8.29 -2.60
CA LEU A 94 -5.80 9.53 -3.18
C LEU A 94 -6.86 9.27 -4.25
N LEU A 95 -6.71 8.23 -5.08
CA LEU A 95 -7.69 7.87 -6.09
C LEU A 95 -9.00 7.39 -5.47
N ILE A 96 -8.92 6.55 -4.43
CA ILE A 96 -10.07 6.07 -3.66
C ILE A 96 -10.76 7.22 -2.95
N TYR A 97 -9.98 8.14 -2.37
CA TYR A 97 -10.54 9.34 -1.76
C TYR A 97 -11.27 10.20 -2.80
N ARG A 98 -10.62 10.57 -3.90
CA ARG A 98 -11.18 11.52 -4.89
C ARG A 98 -12.39 10.97 -5.65
N ARG A 99 -12.55 9.66 -5.76
CA ARG A 99 -13.70 9.06 -6.43
C ARG A 99 -14.89 8.96 -5.46
N LYS A 100 -16.07 9.43 -5.91
CA LYS A 100 -17.35 8.93 -5.34
C LYS A 100 -17.33 7.40 -5.46
N PRO A 101 -17.96 6.63 -4.55
CA PRO A 101 -18.00 5.17 -4.64
C PRO A 101 -18.58 4.77 -6.00
N LYS A 102 -17.70 4.57 -6.96
CA LYS A 102 -18.01 4.08 -8.28
C LYS A 102 -17.95 2.58 -8.12
N GLN A 103 -19.06 1.93 -8.40
CA GLN A 103 -19.15 0.48 -8.40
C GLN A 103 -18.16 0.01 -9.48
N TRP A 104 -16.96 -0.38 -9.08
CA TRP A 104 -15.95 -0.84 -10.04
C TRP A 104 -16.49 -2.08 -10.71
N SER A 105 -16.53 -2.05 -12.03
CA SER A 105 -16.87 -3.24 -12.81
C SER A 105 -15.80 -4.31 -12.57
N TYR A 106 -16.20 -5.57 -12.63
CA TYR A 106 -15.28 -6.72 -12.49
C TYR A 106 -14.08 -6.60 -13.45
N SER A 107 -14.30 -6.03 -14.65
CA SER A 107 -13.24 -5.76 -15.63
C SER A 107 -12.23 -4.69 -15.20
N GLU A 108 -12.65 -3.66 -14.46
CA GLU A 108 -11.74 -2.63 -13.93
C GLU A 108 -10.84 -3.21 -12.84
N ARG A 109 -11.36 -4.09 -11.98
CA ARG A 109 -10.59 -4.82 -10.97
C ARG A 109 -9.54 -5.73 -11.60
N LEU A 110 -9.93 -6.48 -12.63
CA LEU A 110 -9.03 -7.36 -13.39
C LEU A 110 -7.89 -6.60 -14.06
N ARG A 111 -8.16 -5.44 -14.67
CA ARG A 111 -7.12 -4.63 -15.32
C ARG A 111 -6.10 -4.08 -14.32
N VAL A 112 -6.54 -3.64 -13.14
CA VAL A 112 -5.64 -3.18 -12.08
C VAL A 112 -4.78 -4.35 -11.58
N ALA A 113 -5.39 -5.50 -11.31
CA ALA A 113 -4.67 -6.70 -10.89
C ALA A 113 -3.66 -7.18 -11.94
N ALA A 114 -4.04 -7.17 -13.23
CA ALA A 114 -3.14 -7.49 -14.33
C ALA A 114 -1.97 -6.52 -14.42
N GLY A 115 -2.21 -5.21 -14.22
CA GLY A 115 -1.14 -4.20 -14.15
C GLY A 115 -0.12 -4.48 -13.03
N PHE A 116 -0.60 -4.88 -11.85
CA PHE A 116 0.28 -5.31 -10.75
C PHE A 116 1.10 -6.55 -11.12
N ILE A 117 0.48 -7.55 -11.75
CA ILE A 117 1.17 -8.78 -12.20
C ILE A 117 2.24 -8.47 -13.26
N PHE A 118 1.92 -7.60 -14.23
CA PHE A 118 2.87 -7.18 -15.27
C PHE A 118 4.07 -6.43 -14.69
N ILE A 119 3.84 -5.55 -13.70
CA ILE A 119 4.92 -4.87 -12.99
C ILE A 119 5.79 -5.88 -12.22
N PHE A 120 5.17 -6.90 -11.62
CA PHE A 120 5.87 -7.98 -10.92
C PHE A 120 6.78 -8.79 -11.86
N ILE A 121 6.28 -9.14 -13.04
CA ILE A 121 7.04 -9.89 -14.07
C ILE A 121 8.15 -9.01 -14.66
N ALA A 122 7.88 -7.73 -14.92
CA ALA A 122 8.85 -6.81 -15.49
C ALA A 122 10.00 -6.49 -14.52
N GLY A 123 9.72 -6.38 -13.21
CA GLY A 123 10.74 -6.14 -12.19
C GLY A 123 11.73 -7.31 -12.04
N SER A 124 11.25 -8.55 -12.19
CA SER A 124 12.07 -9.75 -12.03
C SER A 124 13.10 -9.98 -13.16
N GLY A 125 12.98 -9.27 -14.29
CA GLY A 125 13.89 -9.42 -15.43
C GLY A 125 15.14 -8.54 -15.37
N LEU A 126 15.13 -7.44 -14.60
CA LEU A 126 16.21 -6.44 -14.64
C LEU A 126 17.42 -6.80 -13.76
N GLU A 127 17.25 -7.64 -12.74
CA GLU A 127 18.34 -8.17 -11.91
C GLU A 127 19.17 -9.23 -12.66
N HIS A 128 18.59 -9.94 -13.64
CA HIS A 128 19.31 -11.01 -14.35
C HIS A 128 20.35 -10.49 -15.36
N LEU A 129 20.26 -9.21 -15.77
CA LEU A 129 21.17 -8.61 -16.75
C LEU A 129 22.39 -7.89 -16.14
N HIS A 130 22.46 -7.75 -14.82
CA HIS A 130 23.64 -7.16 -14.15
C HIS A 130 24.72 -8.22 -13.81
N TYR A 131 24.44 -9.51 -14.02
CA TYR A 131 25.36 -10.62 -13.74
C TYR A 131 25.75 -11.43 -15.00
N ALA A 132 25.48 -10.93 -16.20
CA ALA A 132 25.86 -11.56 -17.48
C ALA A 132 26.88 -10.71 -18.24
#